data_AF-A0A1V4HGM4-F1
#
_entry.id   AF-A0A1V4HGM4-F1
#
_cell.length_a   1.000
_cell.length_b   1.000
_cell.length_c   1.000
_cell.angle_alpha   90.00
_cell.angle_beta   90.00
_cell.angle_gamma   90.00
#
_symmetry.space_group_name_H-M   'P 1'
#
loop_
_entity.id
_entity.type
_entity.pdbx_description
1 polymer ?
#
loop_
_entity_poly.entity_id
_entity_poly.type
_entity_poly.pdbx_seq_one_letter_code
_entity_poly.pdbx_strand_id
1 'polypeptide(L)'
;MFIHLGGEKIIRASELIAIFDISIEKSSKISKQFIQQAVKDKKTEKIGEEECKSLVVTKSKVYYSPISSTTLKKRAHQLLTN
;
A
#
# COMPACT_ATOMS: atom_id res chain seq x y z
N MET A 1 1.34 -13.34 10.79
CA MET A 1 1.90 -13.48 9.42
C MET A 1 2.38 -12.13 8.88
N PHE A 2 3.16 -12.13 7.80
CA PHE A 2 3.78 -10.95 7.20
C PHE A 2 3.48 -10.85 5.70
N ILE A 3 3.48 -9.64 5.15
CA ILE A 3 3.29 -9.35 3.72
C ILE A 3 4.51 -8.59 3.22
N HIS A 4 5.19 -9.16 2.22
CA HIS A 4 6.26 -8.48 1.48
C HIS A 4 5.65 -7.50 0.46
N LEU A 5 6.01 -6.23 0.59
CA LEU A 5 5.48 -5.12 -0.21
C LEU A 5 6.39 -4.74 -1.39
N GLY A 6 7.53 -5.39 -1.58
CA GLY A 6 8.55 -5.00 -2.57
C GLY A 6 9.83 -4.49 -1.90
N GLY A 7 10.96 -4.55 -2.64
CA GLY A 7 12.29 -4.26 -2.11
C GLY A 7 12.57 -5.02 -0.81
N GLU A 8 13.06 -4.31 0.20
CA GLU A 8 13.29 -4.85 1.56
C GLU A 8 12.08 -4.62 2.50
N LYS A 9 10.92 -4.17 1.99
CA LYS A 9 9.80 -3.76 2.84
C LYS A 9 8.82 -4.90 3.13
N ILE A 10 8.65 -5.17 4.42
CA ILE A 10 7.71 -6.16 4.94
C ILE A 10 6.85 -5.51 6.03
N ILE A 11 5.55 -5.84 6.07
CA ILE A 11 4.63 -5.44 7.14
C ILE A 11 3.99 -6.66 7.79
N ARG A 12 3.51 -6.51 9.03
CA ARG A 12 2.61 -7.51 9.62
C ARG A 12 1.26 -7.47 8.90
N ALA A 13 0.68 -8.64 8.66
CA ALA A 13 -0.65 -8.73 8.03
C ALA A 13 -1.73 -7.98 8.84
N SER A 14 -1.59 -7.98 10.17
CA SER A 14 -2.48 -7.25 11.09
C SER A 14 -2.43 -5.73 10.96
N GLU A 15 -1.42 -5.18 10.27
CA GLU A 15 -1.29 -3.74 10.01
C GLU A 15 -1.98 -3.31 8.71
N LEU A 16 -2.30 -4.26 7.83
CA LEU A 16 -2.92 -3.97 6.54
C LEU A 16 -4.36 -3.48 6.75
N ILE A 17 -4.68 -2.32 6.18
CA ILE A 17 -6.06 -1.78 6.14
C ILE A 17 -6.62 -1.94 4.73
N ALA A 18 -5.87 -1.54 3.71
CA ALA A 18 -6.34 -1.59 2.32
C ALA A 18 -5.18 -1.69 1.32
N ILE A 19 -5.49 -2.23 0.14
CA ILE A 19 -4.60 -2.27 -1.04
C ILE A 19 -5.37 -1.63 -2.20
N PHE A 20 -4.77 -0.63 -2.83
CA PHE A 20 -5.33 0.05 -3.99
C PHE A 20 -4.39 -0.04 -5.18
N ASP A 21 -4.95 -0.06 -6.38
CA ASP A 21 -4.18 0.23 -7.59
C ASP A 21 -3.69 1.69 -7.56
N ILE A 22 -2.52 1.99 -8.13
CA ILE A 22 -1.95 3.34 -8.12
C ILE A 22 -2.87 4.38 -8.78
N SER A 23 -3.73 3.95 -9.71
CA SER A 23 -4.74 4.81 -10.35
C SER A 23 -5.72 5.48 -9.37
N ILE A 24 -5.81 5.02 -8.12
CA ILE A 24 -6.68 5.61 -7.09
C ILE A 24 -6.38 7.09 -6.84
N GLU A 25 -5.16 7.57 -7.09
CA GLU A 25 -4.80 8.99 -6.98
C GLU A 25 -5.63 9.90 -7.89
N LYS A 26 -6.16 9.34 -8.97
CA LYS A 26 -6.98 10.05 -9.98
C LYS A 26 -8.46 9.70 -9.88
N SER A 27 -8.85 8.79 -8.98
CA SER A 27 -10.21 8.21 -8.93
C SER A 27 -11.27 9.15 -8.36
N SER A 28 -10.93 9.95 -7.34
CA SER A 28 -11.89 10.84 -6.68
C SER A 28 -11.21 11.97 -5.92
N LYS A 29 -11.98 13.03 -5.63
CA LYS A 29 -11.54 14.14 -4.78
C LYS A 29 -11.16 13.67 -3.37
N ILE A 30 -11.92 12.73 -2.81
CA ILE A 30 -11.73 12.21 -1.45
C ILE A 30 -10.43 11.40 -1.37
N SER A 31 -10.19 10.49 -2.33
CA SER A 31 -8.96 9.69 -2.41
C SER A 31 -7.73 10.60 -2.49
N LYS A 32 -7.80 11.62 -3.35
CA LYS A 32 -6.73 12.59 -3.52
C LYS A 32 -6.45 13.37 -2.23
N GLN A 33 -7.50 13.83 -1.54
CA GLN A 33 -7.35 14.53 -0.26
C GLN A 33 -6.71 13.65 0.82
N PHE A 34 -7.13 12.38 0.92
CA PHE A 34 -6.53 11.43 1.85
C PHE A 34 -5.02 11.26 1.63
N ILE A 35 -4.60 11.07 0.38
CA ILE A 35 -3.19 10.86 0.02
C ILE A 35 -2.39 12.14 0.25
N GLN A 36 -2.91 13.30 -0.16
CA GLN A 36 -2.25 14.59 0.08
C GLN A 36 -2.05 14.86 1.58
N GLN A 37 -3.03 14.52 2.42
CA GLN A 37 -2.91 14.65 3.87
C GLN A 37 -1.84 13.68 4.42
N ALA A 38 -1.81 12.43 3.96
CA ALA A 38 -0.79 11.47 4.37
C ALA A 38 0.63 11.94 3.98
N VAL A 39 0.81 12.55 2.81
CA VAL A 39 2.08 13.17 2.39
C VAL A 39 2.45 14.33 3.31
N LYS A 40 1.50 15.23 3.58
CA LYS A 40 1.70 16.38 4.49
C LYS A 40 2.13 15.95 5.89
N ASP A 41 1.55 14.86 6.38
CA ASP A 41 1.85 14.28 7.69
C ASP A 41 3.14 13.44 7.72
N LYS A 42 3.87 13.36 6.60
CA LYS A 42 5.05 12.49 6.43
C LYS A 42 4.77 11.01 6.74
N LYS A 43 3.54 10.56 6.46
CA LYS A 43 3.08 9.18 6.63
C LYS A 43 3.18 8.35 5.36
N THR A 44 3.73 8.90 4.29
CA THR A 44 3.97 8.17 3.05
C THR A 44 5.40 7.63 2.97
N GLU A 45 5.57 6.46 2.37
CA GLU A 45 6.88 5.85 2.12
C GLU A 45 6.88 5.20 0.74
N LYS A 46 7.78 5.64 -0.15
CA LYS A 46 8.00 5.00 -1.45
C LYS A 46 8.98 3.83 -1.29
N ILE A 47 8.59 2.67 -1.80
CA ILE A 47 9.41 1.46 -1.75
C ILE A 47 10.19 1.34 -3.06
N GLY A 48 11.52 1.42 -2.96
CA GLY A 48 12.42 1.32 -4.10
C GLY A 48 12.36 2.53 -5.04
N GLU A 49 13.12 2.45 -6.13
CA GLU A 49 13.23 3.53 -7.12
C GLU A 49 12.24 3.38 -8.27
N GLU A 50 11.76 2.16 -8.50
CA GLU A 50 10.85 1.78 -9.58
C GLU A 50 9.51 2.56 -9.56
N GLU A 51 8.81 2.49 -10.69
CA GLU A 51 7.44 2.99 -10.78
C GLU A 51 6.52 2.22 -9.83
N CYS A 52 5.73 2.96 -9.07
CA CYS A 52 4.81 2.39 -8.11
C CYS A 52 3.53 1.93 -8.82
N LYS A 53 3.11 0.70 -8.53
CA LYS A 53 1.93 0.05 -9.14
C LYS A 53 0.76 -0.04 -8.17
N SER A 54 1.00 0.13 -6.88
CA SER A 54 -0.05 0.09 -5.86
C SER A 54 0.22 0.99 -4.67
N LEU A 55 -0.86 1.27 -3.95
CA LEU A 55 -0.88 1.95 -2.67
C LEU A 55 -1.34 0.98 -1.59
N VAL A 56 -0.55 0.84 -0.53
CA VAL A 56 -0.85 -0.02 0.61
C VAL A 56 -1.08 0.84 1.83
N VAL A 57 -2.31 0.87 2.32
CA VAL A 57 -2.69 1.61 3.51
C VAL A 57 -2.54 0.70 4.72
N THR A 58 -1.79 1.17 5.70
CA THR A 58 -1.63 0.52 7.01
C THR A 58 -2.12 1.44 8.12
N LYS A 59 -2.18 0.94 9.35
CA LYS A 59 -2.57 1.73 10.53
C LYS A 59 -1.71 2.98 10.76
N SER A 60 -0.43 2.94 10.35
CA SER A 60 0.53 4.02 10.63
C SER A 60 0.98 4.78 9.39
N LYS A 61 1.10 4.10 8.24
CA LYS A 61 1.67 4.65 7.02
C LYS A 61 0.94 4.20 5.75
N VAL A 62 1.15 4.97 4.68
CA VAL A 62 0.77 4.62 3.31
C VAL A 62 2.04 4.31 2.52
N TYR A 63 2.13 3.09 1.99
CA TYR A 63 3.27 2.68 1.17
C TYR A 63 2.93 2.76 -0.30
N TYR A 64 3.82 3.37 -1.08
CA TYR A 64 3.83 3.24 -2.52
C TYR A 64 4.70 2.03 -2.88
N SER A 65 4.06 0.99 -3.42
CA SER A 65 4.70 -0.30 -3.71
C SER A 65 4.92 -0.49 -5.21
N PRO A 66 6.07 -1.07 -5.63
CA PRO A 66 6.30 -1.47 -7.03
C PRO A 66 5.54 -2.75 -7.41
N ILE A 67 4.95 -3.45 -6.43
CA ILE A 67 4.17 -4.66 -6.65
C ILE A 67 2.73 -4.28 -6.99
N SER A 68 2.09 -5.01 -7.91
CA SER A 68 0.69 -4.76 -8.28
C SER A 68 -0.27 -5.04 -7.12
N SER A 69 -1.38 -4.30 -7.08
CA SER A 69 -2.46 -4.48 -6.12
C SER A 69 -3.02 -5.91 -6.13
N THR A 70 -3.13 -6.52 -7.32
CA THR A 70 -3.58 -7.90 -7.51
C THR A 70 -2.64 -8.93 -6.91
N THR A 71 -1.32 -8.74 -7.01
CA THR A 71 -0.31 -9.63 -6.43
C THR A 71 -0.30 -9.52 -4.90
N LEU A 72 -0.36 -8.30 -4.36
CA LEU A 72 -0.42 -8.07 -2.92
C LEU A 72 -1.72 -8.63 -2.32
N LYS A 73 -2.86 -8.52 -3.01
CA LYS A 73 -4.13 -9.14 -2.60
C LYS A 73 -3.99 -10.66 -2.46
N LYS A 74 -3.39 -11.34 -3.44
CA LYS A 74 -3.16 -12.80 -3.37
C LYS A 74 -2.30 -13.17 -2.17
N ARG A 75 -1.21 -12.43 -1.95
CA ARG A 75 -0.32 -12.61 -0.78
C ARG A 75 -1.07 -12.42 0.54
N ALA A 76 -1.88 -11.38 0.65
CA ALA A 76 -2.68 -11.11 1.84
C ALA A 76 -3.74 -12.20 2.09
N HIS A 77 -4.39 -12.70 1.04
CA HIS A 77 -5.44 -13.70 1.15
C HIS A 77 -4.92 -15.09 1.57
N GLN A 78 -3.72 -15.48 1.13
CA GLN A 78 -3.03 -16.68 1.62
C GLN A 78 -2.81 -16.66 3.14
N LEU A 79 -2.88 -15.47 3.78
CA LEU A 79 -2.71 -15.33 5.23
C LEU A 79 -4.02 -15.48 6.01
N LEU A 80 -5.17 -15.33 5.35
CA LEU A 80 -6.49 -15.40 5.98
C LEU A 80 -7.13 -16.79 5.86
N THR A 81 -6.53 -17.67 5.04
CA THR A 81 -7.07 -18.99 4.69
C THR A 81 -6.34 -20.14 5.40
N ASN A 82 -5.43 -19.81 6.32
CA ASN A 82 -4.67 -20.74 7.16
C ASN A 82 -4.95 -20.51 8.64
#